data_AF-A0A950GQ79-F1
#
_entry.id   AF-A0A950GQ79-F1
#
_cell.length_a   1.000
_cell.length_b   1.000
_cell.length_c   1.000
_cell.angle_alpha   90.00
_cell.angle_beta   90.00
_cell.angle_gamma   90.00
#
_symmetry.space_group_name_H-M   'P 1'
#
loop_
_entity.id
_entity.type
_entity.pdbx_description
1 polymer ?
#
loop_
_entity_poly.entity_id
_entity_poly.type
_entity_poly.pdbx_seq_one_letter_code
_entity_poly.pdbx_strand_id
1 'polypeptide(L)' 'MAGRWKVLALLFAVRTAMALQFQSVAALAPLLRHDLGVGIADLGFLIGLYLSPGIPMALPGGAIGKRFGDKLVVVTGLAL' A
#
# COMPACT_ATOMS: atom_id res chain seq x y z
N MET A 1 -3.55 16.02 -24.91
CA MET A 1 -2.26 15.48 -24.38
C MET A 1 -2.04 15.73 -22.88
N ALA A 2 -2.67 16.73 -22.23
CA ALA A 2 -2.45 17.02 -20.80
C ALA A 2 -2.97 15.95 -19.81
N GLY A 3 -3.97 15.15 -20.18
CA GLY A 3 -4.57 14.14 -19.28
C GLY A 3 -3.68 12.92 -18.99
N ARG A 4 -2.88 12.49 -19.97
CA ARG A 4 -2.03 11.28 -19.86
C ARG A 4 -0.87 11.45 -18.88
N TRP A 5 -0.26 12.63 -18.83
CA TRP A 5 0.80 12.95 -17.86
C TRP A 5 0.28 13.06 -16.43
N LYS A 6 -0.94 13.56 -16.23
CA LYS A 6 -1.59 13.59 -14.91
C LYS A 6 -1.84 12.18 -14.36
N VAL A 7 -2.26 11.24 -15.21
CA VAL A 7 -2.43 9.84 -14.81
C VAL A 7 -1.10 9.22 -14.43
N LEU A 8 -0.04 9.46 -15.20
CA LEU A 8 1.30 8.96 -14.86
C LEU A 8 1.83 9.55 -13.54
N ALA A 9 1.64 10.86 -13.31
CA ALA A 9 2.02 11.50 -12.05
C ALA A 9 1.23 10.92 -10.86
N LEU A 10 -0.07 10.66 -11.03
CA LEU A 10 -0.90 10.02 -9.99
C LEU A 10 -0.42 8.59 -9.71
N LEU A 11 -0.21 7.77 -10.75
CA LEU A 11 0.31 6.40 -10.60
C LEU A 11 1.67 6.39 -9.90
N PHE A 12 2.54 7.34 -10.25
CA PHE A 12 3.83 7.51 -9.60
C PHE A 12 3.70 7.86 -8.11
N ALA A 13 2.81 8.82 -7.77
CA ALA A 13 2.55 9.18 -6.38
C ALA A 13 2.00 8.01 -5.56
N VAL A 14 1.03 7.27 -6.11
CA VAL A 14 0.46 6.07 -5.47
C VAL A 14 1.52 4.99 -5.27
N ARG A 15 2.35 4.74 -6.29
CA ARG A 15 3.45 3.76 -6.21
C ARG A 15 4.46 4.15 -5.12
N THR A 16 4.81 5.43 -5.06
CA THR A 16 5.74 6.00 -4.06
C THR A 16 5.15 5.89 -2.65
N ALA A 17 3.87 6.20 -2.47
CA ALA A 17 3.19 6.09 -1.19
C ALA A 17 3.16 4.66 -0.65
N MET A 18 2.89 3.65 -1.51
CA MET A 18 2.97 2.25 -1.09
C MET A 18 4.38 1.85 -0.64
N ALA A 19 5.42 2.30 -1.35
CA ALA A 19 6.80 2.02 -0.97
C ALA A 19 7.16 2.69 0.36
N LEU A 20 6.72 3.94 0.57
CA LEU A 20 6.94 4.67 1.82
C LEU A 20 6.25 3.98 3.01
N GLN A 21 5.02 3.50 2.86
CA GLN A 21 4.32 2.76 3.92
C GLN A 21 5.13 1.54 4.37
N PHE A 22 5.69 0.78 3.42
CA PHE A 22 6.49 -0.41 3.73
C PHE A 22 7.86 -0.07 4.35
N GLN A 23 8.55 0.94 3.80
CA GLN A 23 9.86 1.37 4.28
C GLN A 23 9.80 2.06 5.66
N SER A 24 8.68 2.74 5.98
CA SER A 24 8.49 3.43 7.26
C SER A 24 8.52 2.45 8.45
N VAL A 25 8.00 1.23 8.27
CA VAL A 25 8.02 0.20 9.33
C VAL A 25 9.46 -0.20 9.65
N ALA A 26 10.31 -0.37 8.65
CA ALA A 26 11.73 -0.68 8.85
C ALA A 26 12.49 0.49 9.51
N ALA A 27 12.19 1.72 9.12
CA ALA A 27 12.81 2.92 9.69
C ALA A 27 12.41 3.16 11.16
N LEU A 28 11.15 2.84 11.52
CA LEU A 28 10.64 2.99 12.88
C LEU A 28 10.90 1.77 13.77
N ALA A 29 11.32 0.64 13.22
CA ALA A 29 11.63 -0.58 13.96
C ALA A 29 12.62 -0.40 15.14
N PRO A 30 13.68 0.44 15.07
CA PRO A 30 14.55 0.72 16.21
C PRO A 30 13.86 1.55 17.31
N LEU A 31 13.03 2.52 16.92
CA LEU A 31 12.24 3.38 17.83
C LEU A 31 11.15 2.59 18.55
N LEU A 32 10.39 1.75 17.83
CA LEU A 32 9.37 0.87 18.44
C LEU A 32 9.99 -0.15 19.40
N ARG A 33 11.19 -0.65 19.09
CA ARG A 33 11.96 -1.53 19.98
C ARG A 33 12.37 -0.82 21.27
N HIS A 34 12.80 0.42 21.16
CA HIS A 34 13.27 1.22 22.30
C HIS A 34 12.11 1.68 23.20
N ASP A 35 11.02 2.19 22.61
CA ASP A 35 9.96 2.86 23.37
C ASP A 35 8.83 1.92 23.81
N LEU A 36 8.56 0.84 23.07
CA LEU A 36 7.50 -0.12 23.40
C LEU A 36 8.02 -1.52 23.80
N GLY A 37 9.33 -1.77 23.76
CA GLY A 37 9.91 -3.09 24.07
C GLY A 37 9.51 -4.19 23.09
N VAL A 38 8.99 -3.81 21.91
CA VAL A 38 8.43 -4.72 20.89
C VAL A 38 9.56 -5.49 20.20
N GLY A 39 9.49 -6.82 20.16
CA GLY A 39 10.55 -7.64 19.58
C GLY A 39 10.57 -7.63 18.04
N ILE A 40 11.65 -8.15 17.44
CA ILE A 40 11.74 -8.33 15.98
C ILE A 40 10.63 -9.28 15.46
N ALA A 41 10.22 -10.24 16.29
CA ALA A 41 9.13 -11.16 15.98
C ALA A 41 7.77 -10.46 15.84
N ASP A 42 7.45 -9.51 16.72
CA ASP A 42 6.20 -8.75 16.69
C ASP A 42 6.13 -7.81 15.48
N LEU A 43 7.25 -7.17 15.13
CA LEU A 43 7.36 -6.36 13.91
C LEU A 43 7.16 -7.23 12.65
N GLY A 44 7.76 -8.42 12.62
CA GLY A 44 7.56 -9.39 11.54
C GLY A 44 6.10 -9.86 11.46
N PHE A 45 5.44 -10.07 12.60
CA PHE A 45 4.04 -10.43 12.68
C PHE A 45 3.12 -9.30 12.17
N LEU A 46 3.38 -8.04 12.55
CA LEU A 46 2.66 -6.86 12.06
C LEU A 46 2.80 -6.69 10.54
N ILE A 47 4.01 -6.87 10.00
CA ILE A 47 4.24 -6.83 8.55
C ILE A 47 3.50 -7.99 7.86
N GLY A 48 3.58 -9.19 8.42
CA GLY A 48 2.88 -10.37 7.92
C GLY A 48 1.36 -10.18 7.92
N LEU A 49 0.81 -9.60 8.99
CA LEU A 49 -0.61 -9.26 9.10
C LEU A 49 -1.01 -8.20 8.08
N TYR A 50 -0.18 -7.18 7.83
CA TYR A 50 -0.42 -6.16 6.80
C TYR A 50 -0.40 -6.75 5.38
N LEU A 51 0.47 -7.72 5.11
CA LEU A 51 0.59 -8.35 3.80
C LEU A 51 -0.46 -9.46 3.56
N SER A 52 -0.95 -10.08 4.63
CA SER A 52 -1.91 -11.19 4.61
C SER A 52 -3.20 -10.93 3.81
N PRO A 53 -3.84 -9.73 3.82
CA PRO A 53 -5.05 -9.45 3.07
C PRO A 53 -4.74 -9.18 1.60
N GLY A 54 -3.48 -8.88 1.25
CA GLY A 54 -3.06 -8.57 -0.11
C GLY A 54 -3.20 -9.78 -1.05
N ILE A 55 -3.01 -10.99 -0.53
CA ILE A 55 -3.10 -12.24 -1.32
C ILE A 55 -4.54 -12.52 -1.77
N PRO A 56 -5.56 -12.56 -0.88
CA PRO A 56 -6.94 -12.76 -1.30
C PRO A 56 -7.51 -11.57 -2.09
N MET A 57 -7.01 -10.34 -1.87
CA MET A 57 -7.50 -9.14 -2.57
C MET A 57 -6.85 -8.89 -3.96
N ALA A 58 -5.70 -9.48 -4.27
CA ALA A 58 -5.01 -9.23 -5.53
C ALA A 58 -5.82 -9.67 -6.77
N LEU A 59 -6.47 -10.84 -6.70
CA LEU A 59 -7.31 -11.39 -7.78
C LEU A 59 -8.61 -10.59 -8.01
N PRO A 60 -9.43 -10.30 -6.99
CA PRO A 60 -10.62 -9.48 -7.17
C PRO A 60 -10.26 -8.04 -7.53
N GLY A 61 -9.14 -7.47 -7.06
CA GLY A 61 -8.70 -6.12 -7.42
C GLY A 61 -8.50 -5.94 -8.93
N GLY A 62 -7.86 -6.90 -9.60
CA GLY A 62 -7.69 -6.90 -11.06
C GLY A 62 -9.01 -7.13 -11.82
N ALA A 63 -9.88 -8.00 -11.29
CA ALA A 63 -11.20 -8.26 -11.89
C ALA A 63 -12.15 -7.05 -11.76
N ILE A 64 -12.10 -6.33 -10.64
CA ILE A 64 -12.88 -5.12 -10.36
C ILE A 64 -12.41 -3.97 -11.26
N GLY A 65 -11.09 -3.79 -11.44
CA GLY A 65 -10.52 -2.83 -12.41
C GLY A 65 -11.02 -3.07 -13.84
N LYS A 66 -11.05 -4.34 -14.27
CA LYS A 66 -11.56 -4.73 -15.59
C LYS A 66 -13.09 -4.56 -15.74
N ARG A 67 -13.86 -4.70 -14.66
CA ARG A 67 -15.35 -4.67 -14.69
C ARG A 67 -15.96 -3.29 -14.46
N PHE A 68 -15.33 -2.43 -13.66
CA PHE A 68 -15.83 -1.09 -13.30
C PHE A 68 -15.02 0.06 -13.90
N GLY A 69 -13.88 -0.25 -14.54
CA GLY A 69 -12.99 0.73 -15.16
C GLY A 69 -11.95 1.27 -14.17
N ASP A 70 -10.68 1.26 -14.59
CA ASP A 70 -9.52 1.64 -13.76
C ASP A 70 -9.69 2.97 -13.04
N LYS A 71 -10.32 3.96 -13.69
CA LYS A 71 -10.48 5.29 -13.12
C LYS A 71 -11.37 5.30 -11.87
N LEU A 72 -12.46 4.53 -11.85
CA LEU A 72 -13.39 4.51 -10.72
C LEU A 72 -12.77 3.79 -9.53
N VAL A 73 -12.10 2.67 -9.80
CA VAL A 73 -11.44 1.81 -8.81
C VAL A 73 -10.26 2.51 -8.16
N VAL A 74 -9.45 3.23 -8.94
CA VAL A 74 -8.32 4.01 -8.40
C VAL A 74 -8.81 5.17 -7.54
N VAL A 75 -9.89 5.87 -7.94
CA VAL A 75 -10.41 7.01 -7.16
C VAL A 75 -11.08 6.55 -5.87
N THR A 76 -11.86 5.47 -5.89
CA THR A 76 -12.44 4.91 -4.65
C THR A 76 -11.38 4.36 -3.72
N GLY A 77 -10.35 3.69 -4.25
CA GLY A 77 -9.20 3.23 -3.47
C GLY A 77 -8.33 4.35 -2.89
N LEU A 78 -8.36 5.55 -3.48
CA LEU A 78 -7.66 6.73 -2.95
C LEU A 78 -8.47 7.48 -1.88
N ALA A 79 -9.80 7.28 -1.85
CA ALA A 79 -10.69 7.93 -0.89
C ALA A 79 -10.84 7.12 0.42
N LEU A 80 -10.49 5.83 0.40
CA LEU A 80 -10.43 4.92 1.53
C LEU A 80 -9.05 4.98 2.20
#